data_AF-A0A660V762-F1
#
_entry.id   AF-A0A660V762-F1
#
_cell.length_a   1.000
_cell.length_b   1.000
_cell.length_c   1.000
_cell.angle_alpha   90.00
_cell.angle_beta   90.00
_cell.angle_gamma   90.00
#
_symmetry.space_group_name_H-M   'P 1'
#
loop_
_entity.id
_entity.type
_entity.pdbx_description
1 polymer ?
#
loop_
_entity_poly.entity_id
_entity_poly.type
_entity_poly.pdbx_seq_one_letter_code
_entity_poly.pdbx_strand_id
1 'polypeptide(L)'
;MEELYKSLLSGADMLTEQFKDHLFGMTELEGPVLMLVNDQGELCANHPSRIAFLNESPAILPAICRQIDDGYDPCVYAVDGGCIIGTQLATEKTHCGRFLMYLPGYRSETVQANMDLFELLLGQIQLICQLLEKNNQLHRRHLSALSKDPAALCS
;
A
#
# COMPACT_ATOMS: atom_id res chain seq x y z
N MET A 1 29.11 -2.29 -2.15
CA MET A 1 28.65 -1.66 -3.41
C MET A 1 27.51 -2.44 -4.05
N GLU A 2 27.51 -3.78 -4.00
CA GLU A 2 26.36 -4.62 -4.41
C GLU A 2 25.10 -4.44 -3.55
N GLU A 3 25.23 -4.07 -2.27
CA GLU A 3 24.07 -3.83 -1.38
C GLU A 3 23.28 -2.55 -1.73
N LEU A 4 23.97 -1.49 -2.19
CA LEU A 4 23.32 -0.28 -2.73
C LEU A 4 22.60 -0.56 -4.05
N TYR A 5 23.17 -1.43 -4.89
CA TYR A 5 22.50 -1.91 -6.10
C TYR A 5 21.31 -2.82 -5.79
N LYS A 6 21.40 -3.69 -4.77
CA LYS A 6 20.26 -4.47 -4.26
C LYS A 6 19.13 -3.59 -3.73
N SER A 7 19.47 -2.52 -3.01
CA SER A 7 18.50 -1.53 -2.51
C SER A 7 17.87 -0.69 -3.62
N LEU A 8 18.59 -0.46 -4.74
CA LEU A 8 18.02 0.11 -5.97
C LEU A 8 17.17 -0.90 -6.77
N LEU A 9 17.36 -2.20 -6.53
CA LEU A 9 16.76 -3.33 -7.27
C LEU A 9 15.44 -3.82 -6.70
N SER A 10 15.08 -3.57 -5.44
CA SER A 10 13.68 -3.71 -5.04
C SER A 10 12.92 -2.44 -5.41
N GLY A 11 12.65 -2.28 -6.72
CA GLY A 11 11.74 -1.23 -7.20
C GLY A 11 10.39 -1.24 -6.46
N ALA A 12 10.01 -2.39 -5.89
CA ALA A 12 8.91 -2.58 -4.95
C ALA A 12 9.09 -1.78 -3.65
N ASP A 13 10.22 -1.88 -2.96
CA ASP A 13 10.40 -1.23 -1.65
C ASP A 13 10.40 0.29 -1.80
N MET A 14 11.10 0.82 -2.80
CA MET A 14 11.09 2.26 -3.09
C MET A 14 9.68 2.76 -3.46
N LEU A 15 8.93 1.97 -4.24
CA LEU A 15 7.55 2.30 -4.59
C LEU A 15 6.64 2.29 -3.36
N THR A 16 6.75 1.26 -2.51
CA THR A 16 5.99 1.11 -1.27
C THR A 16 6.28 2.26 -0.30
N GLU A 17 7.55 2.67 -0.16
CA GLU A 17 7.93 3.82 0.66
C GLU A 17 7.34 5.14 0.12
N GLN A 18 7.46 5.41 -1.17
CA GLN A 18 6.83 6.59 -1.77
C GLN A 18 5.30 6.57 -1.63
N PHE A 19 4.70 5.40 -1.80
CA PHE A 19 3.27 5.22 -1.67
C PHE A 19 2.81 5.49 -0.24
N LYS A 20 3.54 4.95 0.75
CA LYS A 20 3.33 5.20 2.18
C LYS A 20 3.41 6.69 2.49
N ASP A 21 4.46 7.38 2.03
CA ASP A 21 4.65 8.81 2.29
C ASP A 21 3.51 9.65 1.72
N HIS A 22 3.08 9.37 0.49
CA HIS A 22 1.96 10.09 -0.12
C HIS A 22 0.65 9.79 0.59
N LEU A 23 0.34 8.51 0.82
CA LEU A 23 -0.96 8.10 1.31
C LEU A 23 -1.17 8.44 2.79
N PHE A 24 -0.17 8.16 3.63
CA PHE A 24 -0.27 8.45 5.07
C PHE A 24 -0.24 9.96 5.34
N GLY A 25 0.44 10.74 4.51
CA GLY A 25 0.44 12.20 4.59
C GLY A 25 -0.91 12.86 4.28
N MET A 26 -1.85 12.15 3.65
CA MET A 26 -3.17 12.70 3.29
C MET A 26 -4.25 12.47 4.35
N THR A 27 -4.00 11.63 5.36
CA THR A 27 -5.03 11.27 6.34
C THR A 27 -4.99 12.15 7.59
N GLU A 28 -6.18 12.57 8.03
CA GLU A 28 -6.35 13.25 9.32
C GLU A 28 -6.16 12.30 10.50
N LEU A 29 -5.92 12.86 11.69
CA LEU A 29 -5.68 12.11 12.92
C LEU A 29 -6.86 11.21 13.30
N GLU A 30 -8.09 11.72 13.13
CA GLU A 30 -9.35 11.01 13.44
C GLU A 30 -9.87 10.19 12.26
N GLY A 31 -9.18 10.20 11.12
CA GLY A 31 -9.56 9.48 9.91
C GLY A 31 -9.41 7.96 10.02
N PRO A 32 -9.64 7.22 8.92
CA PRO A 32 -9.37 5.80 8.86
C PRO A 32 -7.88 5.50 9.09
N VAL A 33 -7.59 4.35 9.70
CA VAL A 33 -6.21 3.89 9.87
C VAL A 33 -5.84 3.12 8.62
N LEU A 34 -4.85 3.63 7.89
CA LEU A 34 -4.35 3.03 6.68
C LEU A 34 -3.16 2.15 7.01
N MET A 35 -3.08 1.00 6.36
CA MET A 35 -2.13 -0.04 6.64
C MET A 35 -1.59 -0.61 5.33
N LEU A 36 -0.31 -0.93 5.32
CA LEU A 36 0.39 -1.60 4.23
C LEU A 36 1.07 -2.84 4.79
N VAL A 37 0.82 -3.98 4.16
CA VAL A 37 1.46 -5.25 4.48
C VAL A 37 2.27 -5.68 3.28
N ASN A 38 3.59 -5.74 3.41
CA ASN A 38 4.44 -6.20 2.30
C ASN A 38 4.38 -7.73 2.13
N ASP A 39 5.11 -8.25 1.17
CA ASP A 39 5.14 -9.68 0.84
C ASP A 39 5.77 -10.54 1.94
N GLN A 40 6.56 -9.93 2.82
CA GLN A 40 7.17 -10.54 3.99
C GLN A 40 6.20 -10.55 5.19
N GLY A 41 5.02 -9.93 5.08
CA GLY A 41 4.06 -9.81 6.16
C GLY A 41 4.37 -8.68 7.15
N GLU A 42 5.31 -7.79 6.84
CA GLU A 42 5.63 -6.63 7.66
C GLU A 42 4.55 -5.56 7.49
N LEU A 43 4.02 -5.09 8.61
CA LEU A 43 2.93 -4.12 8.67
C LEU A 43 3.45 -2.72 8.95
N CYS A 44 3.05 -1.75 8.11
CA CYS A 44 3.21 -0.32 8.36
C CYS A 44 1.83 0.33 8.47
N ALA A 45 1.68 1.36 9.31
CA ALA A 45 0.41 2.08 9.45
C ALA A 45 0.61 3.59 9.68
N ASN A 46 -0.35 4.41 9.25
CA ASN A 46 -0.34 5.86 9.51
C ASN A 46 -0.49 6.17 11.02
N HIS A 47 -1.26 5.35 11.74
CA HIS A 47 -1.47 5.47 13.18
C HIS A 47 -1.22 4.14 13.92
N PRO A 48 0.05 3.74 14.16
CA PRO A 48 0.38 2.43 14.72
C PRO A 48 -0.25 2.13 16.09
N SER A 49 -0.47 3.15 16.93
CA SER A 49 -1.12 2.99 18.23
C SER A 49 -2.59 2.57 18.12
N ARG A 50 -3.28 2.93 17.03
CA ARG A 50 -4.71 2.63 16.82
C ARG A 50 -4.96 1.21 16.31
N ILE A 51 -3.89 0.49 15.96
CA ILE A 51 -3.93 -0.92 15.53
C ILE A 51 -3.18 -1.85 16.50
N ALA A 52 -2.93 -1.40 17.73
CA ALA A 52 -2.23 -2.19 18.75
C ALA A 52 -2.91 -3.55 19.01
N PHE A 53 -4.23 -3.64 18.83
CA PHE A 53 -4.99 -4.88 18.95
C PHE A 53 -4.52 -5.98 17.97
N LEU A 54 -3.89 -5.64 16.84
CA LEU A 54 -3.29 -6.62 15.93
C LEU A 54 -2.10 -7.33 16.56
N ASN A 55 -1.38 -6.68 17.47
CA ASN A 55 -0.30 -7.30 18.24
C ASN A 55 -0.84 -8.19 19.36
N GLU A 56 -1.99 -7.84 19.93
CA GLU A 56 -2.69 -8.64 20.95
C GLU A 56 -3.31 -9.91 20.34
N SER A 57 -3.68 -9.85 19.06
CA SER A 57 -4.28 -10.95 18.30
C SER A 57 -3.51 -11.22 17.00
N PRO A 58 -2.30 -11.81 17.06
CA PRO A 58 -1.41 -11.95 15.91
C PRO A 58 -1.95 -12.84 14.79
N ALA A 59 -3.02 -13.60 15.04
CA ALA A 59 -3.68 -14.43 14.03
C ALA A 59 -4.54 -13.61 13.05
N ILE A 60 -4.93 -12.38 13.39
CA ILE A 60 -5.84 -11.56 12.56
C ILE A 60 -5.16 -11.19 11.23
N LEU A 61 -3.96 -10.63 11.28
CA LEU A 61 -3.28 -10.14 10.08
C LEU A 61 -3.03 -11.26 9.04
N PRO A 62 -2.46 -12.43 9.41
CA PRO A 62 -2.31 -13.53 8.46
C PRO A 62 -3.63 -14.08 7.91
N ALA A 63 -4.71 -14.04 8.71
CA ALA A 63 -6.02 -14.49 8.25
C ALA A 63 -6.59 -13.56 7.16
N ILE A 64 -6.49 -12.24 7.35
CA ILE A 64 -6.90 -11.24 6.36
C ILE A 64 -6.05 -11.38 5.10
N CYS A 65 -4.72 -11.47 5.24
CA CYS A 65 -3.83 -11.61 4.09
C CYS A 65 -4.15 -12.85 3.26
N ARG A 66 -4.43 -13.99 3.92
CA ARG A 66 -4.82 -15.22 3.24
C ARG A 66 -6.14 -15.07 2.47
N GLN A 67 -7.13 -14.39 3.04
CA GLN A 67 -8.40 -14.15 2.34
C GLN A 67 -8.18 -13.33 1.06
N ILE A 68 -7.38 -12.27 1.14
CA ILE A 68 -7.02 -11.47 -0.05
C ILE A 68 -6.31 -12.35 -1.08
N ASP A 69 -5.33 -13.16 -0.66
CA ASP A 69 -4.57 -14.05 -1.55
C ASP A 69 -5.43 -15.15 -2.20
N ASP A 70 -6.47 -15.59 -1.50
CA ASP A 70 -7.46 -16.56 -1.99
C ASP A 70 -8.50 -15.90 -2.94
N GLY A 71 -8.37 -14.59 -3.22
CA GLY A 71 -9.20 -13.86 -4.18
C GLY A 71 -10.45 -13.21 -3.58
N TYR A 72 -10.58 -13.15 -2.25
CA TYR A 72 -11.64 -12.36 -1.60
C TYR A 72 -11.24 -10.89 -1.61
N ASP A 73 -11.55 -10.19 -2.70
CA ASP A 73 -11.15 -8.79 -2.94
C ASP A 73 -12.36 -7.93 -3.37
N PRO A 74 -12.72 -6.86 -2.62
CA PRO A 74 -12.14 -6.45 -1.34
C PRO A 74 -12.51 -7.39 -0.20
N CYS A 75 -11.52 -7.72 0.64
CA CYS A 75 -11.70 -8.50 1.85
C CYS A 75 -12.30 -7.63 2.95
N VAL A 76 -13.39 -8.06 3.59
CA VAL A 76 -13.98 -7.40 4.76
C VAL A 76 -13.86 -8.32 5.97
N TYR A 77 -13.24 -7.82 7.04
CA TYR A 77 -12.93 -8.58 8.24
C TYR A 77 -13.36 -7.82 9.51
N ALA A 78 -14.28 -8.40 10.28
CA ALA A 78 -14.72 -7.82 11.55
C ALA A 78 -13.63 -7.97 12.62
N VAL A 79 -13.40 -6.91 13.39
CA VAL A 79 -12.49 -6.92 14.54
C VAL A 79 -13.19 -6.27 15.73
N ASP A 80 -12.64 -6.45 16.94
CA ASP A 80 -13.20 -5.75 18.09
C ASP A 80 -13.06 -4.23 17.90
N GLY A 81 -14.14 -3.50 18.19
CA GLY A 81 -14.18 -2.04 18.02
C GLY A 81 -14.28 -1.51 16.58
N GLY A 82 -14.33 -2.35 15.53
CA GLY A 82 -14.50 -1.85 14.16
C GLY A 82 -14.45 -2.91 13.06
N CYS A 83 -14.05 -2.48 11.86
CA CYS A 83 -13.93 -3.36 10.69
C CYS A 83 -12.66 -3.03 9.90
N ILE A 84 -12.02 -4.06 9.35
CA ILE A 84 -10.94 -3.91 8.38
C ILE A 84 -11.50 -4.21 7.00
N ILE A 85 -11.18 -3.37 6.03
CA ILE A 85 -11.35 -3.68 4.61
C ILE A 85 -9.98 -3.65 3.94
N GLY A 86 -9.73 -4.57 3.01
CA GLY A 86 -8.42 -4.65 2.36
C GLY A 86 -8.50 -5.18 0.94
N THR A 87 -7.44 -4.89 0.19
CA THR A 87 -7.27 -5.30 -1.21
C THR A 87 -5.81 -5.66 -1.46
N GLN A 88 -5.57 -6.44 -2.52
CA GLN A 88 -4.22 -6.65 -3.01
C GLN A 88 -3.73 -5.38 -3.71
N LEU A 89 -2.48 -4.98 -3.46
CA LEU A 89 -1.86 -3.86 -4.15
C LEU A 89 -0.82 -4.39 -5.14
N ALA A 90 -1.08 -4.21 -6.43
CA ALA A 90 -0.15 -4.65 -7.47
C ALA A 90 -0.15 -3.74 -8.69
N THR A 91 1.01 -3.52 -9.29
CA THR A 91 1.14 -2.84 -10.58
C THR A 91 1.31 -3.85 -11.70
N GLU A 92 1.48 -3.37 -12.94
CA GLU A 92 1.80 -4.23 -14.09
C GLU A 92 3.09 -5.05 -13.91
N LYS A 93 4.03 -4.58 -13.09
CA LYS A 93 5.37 -5.18 -12.96
C LYS A 93 5.75 -5.58 -11.55
N THR A 94 4.99 -5.13 -10.55
CA THR A 94 5.41 -5.17 -9.17
C THR A 94 4.23 -5.58 -8.29
N HIS A 95 4.43 -6.64 -7.49
CA HIS A 95 3.56 -6.92 -6.37
C HIS A 95 3.95 -5.99 -5.22
N CYS A 96 3.02 -5.16 -4.74
CA CYS A 96 3.27 -4.17 -3.69
C CYS A 96 2.75 -4.61 -2.32
N GLY A 97 2.24 -5.84 -2.22
CA GLY A 97 1.67 -6.40 -1.01
C GLY A 97 0.17 -6.17 -0.92
N ARG A 98 -0.31 -5.81 0.26
CA ARG A 98 -1.74 -5.68 0.58
C ARG A 98 -1.98 -4.34 1.24
N PHE A 99 -3.02 -3.66 0.79
CA PHE A 99 -3.48 -2.44 1.41
C PHE A 99 -4.68 -2.75 2.30
N LEU A 100 -4.64 -2.30 3.55
CA LEU A 100 -5.71 -2.48 4.51
C LEU A 100 -6.15 -1.13 5.07
N MET A 101 -7.43 -1.02 5.42
CA MET A 101 -8.03 0.15 6.04
C MET A 101 -8.85 -0.30 7.24
N TYR A 102 -8.44 0.13 8.44
CA TYR A 102 -9.23 -0.06 9.65
C TYR A 102 -10.17 1.12 9.86
N LEU A 103 -11.43 0.78 10.08
CA LEU A 103 -12.57 1.68 10.23
C LEU A 103 -13.11 1.53 11.66
N PRO A 104 -12.65 2.35 12.62
CA PRO A 104 -13.13 2.29 13.99
C PRO A 104 -14.62 2.62 14.07
N GLY A 105 -15.35 1.87 14.89
CA GLY A 105 -16.80 2.02 15.08
C GLY A 105 -17.66 1.55 13.91
N TYR A 106 -17.07 1.17 12.77
CA TYR A 106 -17.80 0.58 11.67
C TYR A 106 -18.05 -0.89 11.94
N ARG A 107 -19.27 -1.34 11.63
CA ARG A 107 -19.58 -2.76 11.55
C ARG A 107 -19.44 -3.25 10.12
N SER A 108 -19.26 -4.56 9.94
CA SER A 108 -19.17 -5.17 8.62
C SER A 108 -20.41 -4.91 7.77
N GLU A 109 -21.60 -4.81 8.35
CA GLU A 109 -22.82 -4.47 7.62
C GLU A 109 -22.78 -3.04 7.07
N THR A 110 -22.20 -2.09 7.81
CA THR A 110 -22.01 -0.71 7.35
C THR A 110 -21.03 -0.66 6.18
N VAL A 111 -19.94 -1.44 6.25
CA VAL A 111 -18.97 -1.55 5.15
C VAL A 111 -19.63 -2.15 3.91
N GLN A 112 -20.37 -3.25 4.07
CA GLN A 112 -21.10 -3.91 2.98
C GLN A 112 -22.16 -3.00 2.35
N ALA A 113 -22.91 -2.24 3.16
CA ALA A 113 -23.90 -1.30 2.66
C ALA A 113 -23.29 -0.14 1.85
N ASN A 114 -21.99 0.14 2.03
CA ASN A 114 -21.24 1.17 1.32
C ASN A 114 -20.13 0.57 0.45
N MET A 115 -20.25 -0.70 0.03
CA MET A 115 -19.17 -1.42 -0.64
C MET A 115 -18.70 -0.69 -1.91
N ASP A 116 -19.63 -0.21 -2.74
CA ASP A 116 -19.31 0.53 -3.97
C ASP A 116 -18.40 1.75 -3.71
N LEU A 117 -18.60 2.45 -2.59
CA LEU A 117 -17.77 3.58 -2.20
C LEU A 117 -16.36 3.11 -1.81
N PHE A 118 -16.27 2.02 -1.05
CA PHE A 118 -14.98 1.48 -0.67
C PHE A 118 -14.21 0.90 -1.85
N GLU A 119 -14.88 0.20 -2.76
CA GLU A 119 -14.27 -0.27 -4.02
C GLU A 119 -13.74 0.90 -4.84
N LEU A 120 -14.48 2.01 -4.94
CA LEU A 120 -14.00 3.22 -5.61
C LEU A 120 -12.74 3.78 -4.93
N LEU A 121 -12.71 3.84 -3.60
CA LEU A 121 -11.55 4.32 -2.84
C LEU A 121 -10.34 3.41 -3.02
N LEU A 122 -10.53 2.09 -2.92
CA LEU A 122 -9.48 1.10 -3.13
C LEU A 122 -8.95 1.13 -4.57
N GLY A 123 -9.83 1.34 -5.55
CA GLY A 123 -9.46 1.57 -6.95
C GLY A 123 -8.61 2.83 -7.15
N GLN A 124 -8.91 3.92 -6.44
CA GLN A 124 -8.09 5.13 -6.46
C GLN A 124 -6.70 4.90 -5.84
N ILE A 125 -6.63 4.17 -4.74
CA ILE A 125 -5.39 3.77 -4.05
C ILE A 125 -4.52 2.93 -5.00
N GLN A 126 -5.13 1.97 -5.68
CA GLN A 126 -4.47 1.16 -6.70
C GLN A 126 -3.97 2.00 -7.89
N LEU A 127 -4.75 2.98 -8.34
CA LEU A 127 -4.35 3.91 -9.41
C LEU A 127 -3.16 4.77 -8.99
N ILE A 128 -3.15 5.30 -7.76
CA ILE A 128 -2.02 6.09 -7.22
C ILE A 128 -0.74 5.26 -7.23
N CYS A 129 -0.81 4.00 -6.79
CA CYS A 129 0.34 3.09 -6.82
C CYS A 129 0.89 2.89 -8.26
N GLN A 130 0.00 2.68 -9.23
CA GLN A 130 0.39 2.57 -10.64
C GLN A 130 1.01 3.85 -11.18
N LEU A 131 0.47 5.02 -10.83
CA LEU A 131 0.99 6.31 -11.25
C LEU A 131 2.40 6.56 -10.70
N LEU A 132 2.65 6.23 -9.44
CA LEU A 132 3.99 6.31 -8.84
C LEU A 132 4.98 5.39 -9.57
N GLU A 133 4.59 4.16 -9.90
CA GLU A 133 5.46 3.27 -10.66
C GLU A 133 5.79 3.83 -12.05
N LYS A 134 4.79 4.32 -12.79
CA LYS A 134 5.00 4.91 -14.11
C LYS A 134 5.86 6.17 -14.04
N ASN A 135 5.66 7.00 -13.01
CA ASN A 135 6.49 8.19 -12.76
C ASN A 135 7.95 7.82 -12.50
N ASN A 136 8.21 6.82 -11.65
CA ASN A 136 9.55 6.29 -11.42
C ASN A 136 10.20 5.74 -12.70
N GLN A 137 9.43 5.05 -13.55
CA GLN A 137 9.92 4.56 -14.84
C GLN A 137 10.29 5.70 -15.79
N LEU A 138 9.49 6.77 -15.84
CA LEU A 138 9.78 7.96 -16.65
C LEU A 138 11.07 8.66 -16.17
N HIS A 139 11.22 8.87 -14.86
CA HIS A 139 12.43 9.45 -14.29
C HIS A 139 13.69 8.62 -14.60
N ARG A 140 13.61 7.29 -14.46
CA ARG A 140 14.74 6.39 -14.80
C ARG A 140 15.12 6.50 -16.27
N ARG A 141 14.14 6.56 -17.18
CA ARG A 141 14.41 6.74 -18.63
C ARG A 141 15.06 8.08 -18.93
N HIS A 142 14.60 9.16 -18.28
CA HIS A 142 15.16 10.49 -18.47
C HIS A 142 16.62 10.57 -18.01
N LEU A 143 16.93 10.06 -16.81
CA LEU A 143 18.31 10.00 -16.30
C LEU A 143 19.22 9.14 -17.20
N SER A 144 18.68 8.03 -17.73
CA SER A 144 19.42 7.15 -18.65
C SER A 144 19.68 7.78 -20.02
N ALA A 145 18.84 8.74 -20.45
CA ALA A 145 19.04 9.47 -21.69
C ALA A 145 20.13 10.55 -21.50
N LEU A 146 20.08 11.30 -20.40
CA LEU A 146 21.07 12.32 -20.06
C LEU A 146 22.48 11.73 -19.87
N SER A 147 22.60 10.55 -19.28
CA SER A 147 23.91 9.89 -19.10
C SER A 147 24.53 9.35 -20.40
N LYS A 148 23.72 9.20 -21.46
CA LYS A 148 24.16 8.74 -22.79
C LYS A 148 24.50 9.89 -23.74
N ASP A 149 24.27 11.14 -23.34
CA ASP A 149 24.56 12.32 -24.14
C ASP A 149 25.72 13.12 -23.53
N PRO A 150 26.99 12.84 -23.91
CA PRO A 150 28.16 13.54 -23.37
C PRO A 150 28.21 15.02 -23.78
N ALA A 151 27.34 15.50 -24.68
CA ALA A 151 27.30 16.89 -25.11
C ALA A 151 26.62 17.85 -24.10
N ALA A 152 25.82 17.33 -23.16
CA ALA A 152 25.09 18.15 -22.18
C ALA A 152 25.92 18.55 -20.93
N LEU A 153 27.10 17.96 -20.74
CA LEU A 153 28.00 18.26 -19.61
C LEU A 153 29.06 19.33 -19.93
N CYS A 154 29.03 19.92 -21.13
CA CYS A 154 30.03 20.89 -21.60
C CYS A 154 29.43 22.19 -22.18
N SER A 155 28.18 22.52 -21.86
CA SER A 155 27.58 23.83 -22.17
C SER A 155 27.23 24.61 -20.92
#